data_AF-A0A6B3HA34-F1
#
_entry.id   AF-A0A6B3HA34-F1
#
_cell.length_a   1.000
_cell.length_b   1.000
_cell.length_c   1.000
_cell.angle_alpha   90.00
_cell.angle_beta   90.00
_cell.angle_gamma   90.00
#
_symmetry.space_group_name_H-M   'P 1'
#
loop_
_entity.id
_entity.type
_entity.pdbx_description
1 polymer ?
#
loop_
_entity_poly.entity_id
_entity_poly.type
_entity_poly.pdbx_seq_one_letter_code
_entity_poly.pdbx_strand_id
1 'polypeptide(L)'
;LREEWSPRSEAMGEVLERLLAEGVEGLRVAVQLHGEPVPGFAEALRAAGAEVVGVPVYRWLPPADLAPLDRLVEATVRRGVDALAFTSAPAVTSLLRRAEALGRRKALVDALRGEVLPVCVGPVTALPLQEAGVEPVRPERFRLGPMVQRLCEELPGRAPLLTVAGHRVRLRGHAVLVDDELRPVPPAPMALLRTLARSPGRVVGRDELLGALP
;
A
#
# COMPACT_ATOMS: atom_id res chain seq x y z
N LEU A 1 7.88 -33.52 -3.82
CA LEU A 1 8.02 -33.06 -2.42
C LEU A 1 6.69 -33.24 -1.72
N ARG A 2 6.65 -33.96 -0.60
CA ARG A 2 5.49 -34.01 0.30
C ARG A 2 5.75 -32.98 1.40
N GLU A 3 4.78 -32.13 1.67
CA GLU A 3 4.81 -31.23 2.81
C GLU A 3 4.53 -32.05 4.07
N GLU A 4 5.48 -32.09 5.00
CA GLU A 4 5.31 -32.79 6.28
C GLU A 4 4.54 -31.94 7.29
N TRP A 5 4.67 -30.61 7.21
CA TRP A 5 3.99 -29.67 8.09
C TRP A 5 3.95 -28.26 7.51
N SER A 6 2.91 -27.50 7.86
CA SER A 6 2.77 -26.06 7.57
C SER A 6 2.21 -25.30 8.79
N PRO A 7 2.63 -24.05 9.03
CA PRO A 7 2.09 -23.23 10.13
C PRO A 7 0.61 -22.89 9.88
N ARG A 8 -0.23 -22.91 10.93
CA ARG A 8 -1.65 -22.52 10.80
C ARG A 8 -1.80 -21.03 10.53
N SER A 9 -0.85 -20.23 11.01
CA SER A 9 -0.79 -18.79 10.77
C SER A 9 -0.34 -18.43 9.34
N GLU A 10 0.18 -19.40 8.58
CA GLU A 10 0.87 -19.17 7.30
C GLU A 10 2.05 -18.19 7.41
N ALA A 11 2.61 -18.03 8.62
CA ALA A 11 3.68 -17.09 8.91
C ALA A 11 5.01 -17.82 9.18
N MET A 12 6.10 -17.22 8.73
CA MET A 12 7.45 -17.76 8.91
C MET A 12 7.89 -17.79 10.39
N GLY A 13 7.30 -16.95 11.25
CA GLY A 13 7.60 -16.93 12.68
C GLY A 13 7.27 -18.25 13.39
N GLU A 14 6.10 -18.83 13.12
CA GLU A 14 5.69 -20.12 13.68
C GLU A 14 6.60 -21.26 13.19
N VAL A 15 7.12 -21.17 11.96
CA VAL A 15 8.12 -22.11 11.44
C VAL A 15 9.43 -22.00 12.23
N LEU A 16 9.89 -20.77 12.48
CA LEU A 16 11.12 -20.53 13.24
C LEU A 16 11.02 -21.06 14.67
N GLU A 17 9.94 -20.70 15.37
CA GLU A 17 9.68 -21.15 16.74
C GLU A 17 9.68 -22.67 16.85
N ARG A 18 9.01 -23.35 15.92
CA ARG A 18 8.97 -24.81 15.89
C ARG A 18 10.35 -25.42 15.64
N LEU A 19 11.09 -24.94 14.64
CA LEU A 19 12.44 -25.46 14.34
C LEU A 19 13.36 -25.31 15.56
N LEU A 20 13.32 -24.15 16.22
CA LEU A 20 14.11 -23.91 17.43
C LEU A 20 13.71 -24.84 18.58
N ALA A 21 12.41 -25.13 18.73
CA ALA A 21 11.90 -26.05 19.75
C ALA A 21 12.27 -27.52 19.48
N GLU A 22 12.33 -27.95 18.21
CA GLU A 22 12.76 -29.29 17.82
C GLU A 22 14.28 -29.49 17.94
N GLY A 23 15.05 -28.40 17.90
CA GLY A 23 16.50 -28.40 18.02
C GLY A 23 17.19 -28.53 16.67
N VAL A 24 18.07 -27.57 16.36
CA VAL A 24 18.76 -27.48 15.06
C VAL A 24 20.29 -27.51 15.15
N GLU A 25 20.83 -27.74 16.35
CA GLU A 25 22.27 -27.77 16.58
C GLU A 25 22.94 -28.88 15.77
N GLY A 26 23.98 -28.51 15.01
CA GLY A 26 24.71 -29.43 14.14
C GLY A 26 23.97 -29.86 12.88
N LEU A 27 22.73 -29.40 12.68
CA LEU A 27 21.97 -29.66 11.46
C LEU A 27 22.35 -28.68 10.34
N ARG A 28 22.20 -29.15 9.11
CA ARG A 28 22.36 -28.35 7.91
C ARG A 28 21.00 -28.08 7.28
N VAL A 29 20.58 -26.82 7.32
CA VAL A 29 19.21 -26.39 6.95
C VAL A 29 19.25 -25.59 5.65
N ALA A 30 18.60 -26.10 4.61
CA ALA A 30 18.40 -25.37 3.36
C ALA A 30 17.11 -24.52 3.44
N VAL A 31 17.23 -23.21 3.23
CA VAL A 31 16.10 -22.26 3.28
C VAL A 31 15.86 -21.70 1.89
N GLN A 32 14.72 -22.04 1.28
CA GLN A 32 14.30 -21.44 0.02
C GLN A 32 13.90 -19.97 0.24
N LEU A 33 14.58 -19.05 -0.45
CA LEU A 33 14.33 -17.62 -0.32
C LEU A 33 13.31 -17.12 -1.34
N HIS A 34 12.49 -16.16 -0.95
CA HIS A 34 11.43 -15.56 -1.77
C HIS A 34 11.89 -14.26 -2.46
N GLY A 35 13.07 -14.31 -3.08
CA GLY A 35 13.62 -13.19 -3.85
C GLY A 35 14.43 -12.17 -3.08
N GLU A 36 14.37 -12.18 -1.74
CA GLU A 36 15.18 -11.38 -0.83
C GLU A 36 15.58 -12.24 0.38
N PRO A 37 16.63 -11.85 1.14
CA PRO A 37 16.92 -12.46 2.44
C PRO A 37 15.72 -12.34 3.38
N VAL A 38 15.53 -13.31 4.27
CA VAL A 38 14.53 -13.25 5.35
C VAL A 38 15.25 -12.80 6.61
N PRO A 39 15.26 -11.50 6.95
CA PRO A 39 16.07 -11.00 8.06
C PRO A 39 15.61 -11.60 9.37
N GLY A 40 16.55 -12.00 10.21
CA GLY A 40 16.31 -12.59 11.53
C GLY A 40 16.07 -14.10 11.50
N PHE A 41 15.52 -14.66 10.42
CA PHE A 41 15.20 -16.10 10.37
C PHE A 41 16.47 -16.95 10.28
N ALA A 42 17.33 -16.65 9.31
CA ALA A 42 18.57 -17.39 9.13
C ALA A 42 19.57 -17.12 10.26
N GLU A 43 19.60 -15.90 10.79
CA GLU A 43 20.42 -15.51 11.94
C GLU A 43 20.02 -16.29 13.20
N ALA A 44 18.72 -16.41 13.48
CA ALA A 44 18.23 -17.14 14.65
C ALA A 44 18.57 -18.64 14.59
N LEU A 45 18.41 -19.29 13.42
CA LEU A 45 18.78 -20.69 13.25
C LEU A 45 20.30 -20.91 13.41
N ARG A 46 21.13 -20.00 12.86
CA ARG A 46 22.59 -20.06 13.04
C ARG A 46 22.99 -19.87 14.50
N ALA A 47 22.33 -18.94 15.21
CA ALA A 47 22.56 -18.72 16.63
C ALA A 47 22.21 -19.95 17.49
N ALA A 48 21.29 -20.80 17.02
CA ALA A 48 20.96 -22.09 17.62
C ALA A 48 21.87 -23.26 17.16
N GLY A 49 22.97 -22.98 16.47
CA GLY A 49 23.97 -23.98 16.10
C GLY A 49 23.75 -24.67 14.75
N ALA A 50 22.82 -24.20 13.92
CA ALA A 50 22.60 -24.75 12.58
C ALA A 50 23.54 -24.15 11.52
N GLU A 51 23.93 -24.95 10.54
CA GLU A 51 24.48 -24.44 9.28
C GLU A 51 23.33 -24.10 8.32
N VAL A 52 23.09 -22.81 8.06
CA VAL A 52 21.99 -22.35 7.20
C VAL A 52 22.45 -22.01 5.80
N VAL A 53 21.94 -22.74 4.80
CA VAL A 53 22.18 -22.53 3.37
C VAL A 53 20.97 -21.84 2.73
N GLY A 54 21.11 -20.58 2.34
CA GLY A 54 20.06 -19.86 1.60
C GLY A 54 20.03 -20.29 0.13
N VAL A 55 18.85 -20.66 -0.37
CA VAL A 55 18.61 -21.08 -1.75
C VAL A 55 17.74 -20.03 -2.47
N PRO A 56 18.34 -19.04 -3.16
CA PRO A 56 17.58 -18.06 -3.92
C PRO A 56 17.04 -18.69 -5.21
N VAL A 57 15.71 -18.79 -5.31
CA VAL A 57 15.04 -19.36 -6.50
C VAL A 57 14.56 -18.31 -7.50
N TYR A 58 14.47 -17.05 -7.08
CA TYR A 58 14.21 -15.89 -7.95
C TYR A 58 14.79 -14.62 -7.30
N ARG A 59 14.65 -13.46 -7.97
CA ARG A 59 14.93 -12.13 -7.41
C ARG A 59 13.93 -11.11 -7.93
N TRP A 60 13.67 -10.07 -7.15
CA TRP A 60 12.86 -8.94 -7.60
C TRP A 60 13.69 -7.96 -8.41
N LEU A 61 13.17 -7.55 -9.57
CA LEU A 61 13.76 -6.51 -10.40
C LEU A 61 12.74 -5.38 -10.58
N PRO A 62 13.20 -4.15 -10.82
CA PRO A 62 12.31 -3.09 -11.30
C PRO A 62 11.55 -3.53 -12.56
N PRO A 63 10.33 -3.02 -12.79
CA PRO A 63 9.65 -3.20 -14.07
C PRO A 63 10.53 -2.74 -15.24
N ALA A 64 10.43 -3.42 -16.38
CA ALA A 64 11.17 -3.03 -17.59
C ALA A 64 10.79 -1.62 -18.06
N ASP A 65 9.53 -1.23 -17.88
CA ASP A 65 9.03 0.13 -18.08
C ASP A 65 8.57 0.74 -16.75
N LEU A 66 9.19 1.85 -16.36
CA LEU A 66 8.87 2.57 -15.14
C LEU A 66 7.73 3.58 -15.33
N ALA A 67 7.37 3.93 -16.57
CA ALA A 67 6.38 4.97 -16.84
C ALA A 67 4.99 4.69 -16.19
N PRO A 68 4.46 3.45 -16.13
CA PRO A 68 3.22 3.18 -15.41
C PRO A 68 3.34 3.43 -13.91
N LEU A 69 4.49 3.09 -13.30
CA LEU A 69 4.73 3.32 -11.88
C LEU A 69 4.88 4.81 -11.58
N ASP A 70 5.54 5.57 -12.46
CA ASP A 70 5.66 7.03 -12.35
C ASP A 70 4.28 7.70 -12.40
N ARG A 71 3.45 7.27 -13.35
CA ARG A 71 2.06 7.76 -13.45
C ARG A 71 1.26 7.41 -12.20
N LEU A 72 1.45 6.23 -11.62
CA LEU A 72 0.78 5.86 -10.37
C LEU A 72 1.23 6.75 -9.21
N VAL A 73 2.53 6.98 -9.05
CA VAL A 73 3.08 7.89 -8.02
C VAL A 73 2.46 9.28 -8.19
N GLU A 74 2.49 9.84 -9.39
CA GLU A 74 1.92 11.17 -9.66
C GLU A 74 0.40 11.20 -9.47
N ALA A 75 -0.33 10.15 -9.88
CA ALA A 75 -1.77 10.05 -9.64
C ALA A 75 -2.08 10.02 -8.14
N THR A 76 -1.32 9.28 -7.33
CA THR A 76 -1.49 9.25 -5.88
C THR A 76 -1.14 10.61 -5.25
N VAL A 77 -0.02 11.22 -5.64
CA VAL A 77 0.38 12.56 -5.20
C VAL A 77 -0.67 13.61 -5.57
N ARG A 78 -1.36 13.46 -6.69
CA ARG A 78 -2.44 14.38 -7.10
C ARG A 78 -3.81 13.97 -6.55
N ARG A 79 -3.88 12.92 -5.73
CA ARG A 79 -5.12 12.34 -5.18
C ARG A 79 -6.09 11.91 -6.29
N GLY A 80 -5.57 11.58 -7.48
CA GLY A 80 -6.31 11.09 -8.65
C GLY A 80 -6.83 9.65 -8.50
N VAL A 81 -6.46 8.96 -7.41
CA VAL A 81 -6.98 7.65 -7.01
C VAL A 81 -7.56 7.75 -5.60
N ASP A 82 -8.60 6.96 -5.31
CA ASP A 82 -9.22 6.93 -3.97
C ASP A 82 -8.48 5.99 -3.01
N ALA A 83 -7.83 4.95 -3.54
CA ALA A 83 -7.10 3.95 -2.78
C ALA A 83 -5.90 3.38 -3.56
N LEU A 84 -4.94 2.82 -2.82
CA LEU A 84 -3.90 1.92 -3.33
C LEU A 84 -3.99 0.58 -2.60
N ALA A 85 -4.10 -0.51 -3.35
CA ALA A 85 -4.10 -1.86 -2.81
C ALA A 85 -2.73 -2.52 -3.00
N PHE A 86 -2.20 -3.11 -1.93
CA PHE A 86 -0.92 -3.82 -1.93
C PHE A 86 -1.10 -5.26 -1.48
N THR A 87 -0.51 -6.17 -2.26
CA THR A 87 -0.57 -7.61 -2.03
C THR A 87 0.76 -8.20 -1.60
N SER A 88 1.82 -7.39 -1.57
CA SER A 88 3.16 -7.81 -1.17
C SER A 88 3.98 -6.63 -0.62
N ALA A 89 4.85 -6.90 0.36
CA ALA A 89 5.80 -5.91 0.88
C ALA A 89 6.74 -5.34 -0.20
N PRO A 90 7.29 -6.15 -1.14
CA PRO A 90 8.10 -5.62 -2.24
C PRO A 90 7.37 -4.59 -3.11
N ALA A 91 6.05 -4.71 -3.30
CA ALA A 91 5.29 -3.71 -4.06
C ALA A 91 5.27 -2.35 -3.35
N VAL A 92 5.10 -2.34 -2.02
CA VAL A 92 5.18 -1.13 -1.21
C VAL A 92 6.57 -0.52 -1.28
N THR A 93 7.60 -1.32 -1.02
CA THR A 93 9.00 -0.87 -1.05
C THR A 93 9.37 -0.31 -2.42
N SER A 94 8.95 -0.97 -3.50
CA SER A 94 9.18 -0.52 -4.87
C SER A 94 8.52 0.85 -5.15
N LEU A 95 7.26 1.03 -4.73
CA LEU A 95 6.55 2.30 -4.87
C LEU A 95 7.24 3.43 -4.08
N LEU A 96 7.57 3.19 -2.81
CA LEU A 96 8.23 4.19 -1.95
C LEU A 96 9.60 4.57 -2.50
N ARG A 97 10.42 3.60 -2.92
CA ARG A 97 11.72 3.84 -3.54
C ARG A 97 11.59 4.60 -4.86
N ARG A 98 10.57 4.27 -5.67
CA ARG A 98 10.36 5.00 -6.93
C ARG A 98 9.94 6.44 -6.68
N ALA A 99 9.06 6.68 -5.71
CA ALA A 99 8.68 8.03 -5.31
C ALA A 99 9.86 8.83 -4.75
N GLU A 100 10.79 8.19 -4.01
CA GLU A 100 12.05 8.83 -3.59
C GLU A 100 12.88 9.26 -4.80
N ALA A 101 13.08 8.37 -5.78
CA ALA A 101 13.82 8.67 -7.00
C ALA A 101 13.20 9.80 -7.84
N LEU A 102 11.89 10.02 -7.72
CA LEU A 102 11.17 11.13 -8.37
C LEU A 102 11.13 12.41 -7.51
N GLY A 103 11.71 12.42 -6.31
CA GLY A 103 11.60 13.55 -5.37
C GLY A 103 10.17 13.75 -4.80
N ARG A 104 9.34 12.70 -4.85
CA ARG A 104 7.92 12.71 -4.47
C ARG A 104 7.58 11.95 -3.19
N ARG A 105 8.55 11.31 -2.52
CA ARG A 105 8.28 10.45 -1.37
C ARG A 105 7.45 11.14 -0.29
N LYS A 106 7.82 12.35 0.11
CA LYS A 106 7.06 13.12 1.12
C LYS A 106 5.61 13.33 0.68
N ALA A 107 5.40 13.84 -0.53
CA ALA A 107 4.07 14.12 -1.07
C ALA A 107 3.21 12.85 -1.23
N LEU A 108 3.85 11.71 -1.55
CA LEU A 108 3.21 10.39 -1.61
C LEU A 108 2.77 9.95 -0.21
N VAL A 109 3.67 9.97 0.77
CA VAL A 109 3.37 9.59 2.16
C VAL A 109 2.26 10.47 2.75
N ASP A 110 2.30 11.77 2.49
CA ASP A 110 1.24 12.70 2.91
C ASP A 110 -0.12 12.35 2.26
N ALA A 111 -0.12 11.86 1.01
CA ALA A 111 -1.34 11.40 0.35
C ALA A 111 -1.92 10.16 1.03
N LEU A 112 -1.06 9.22 1.38
CA LEU A 112 -1.45 7.93 1.98
C LEU A 112 -1.84 8.05 3.46
N ARG A 113 -1.36 9.07 4.16
CA ARG A 113 -1.87 9.45 5.49
C ARG A 113 -3.22 10.15 5.43
N GLY A 114 -3.47 10.86 4.32
CA GLY A 114 -4.64 11.69 4.10
C GLY A 114 -5.64 11.03 3.16
N GLU A 115 -5.84 11.63 1.99
CA GLU A 115 -7.02 11.38 1.17
C GLU A 115 -6.99 10.05 0.42
N VAL A 116 -5.82 9.44 0.18
CA VAL A 116 -5.72 8.16 -0.54
C VAL A 116 -5.64 7.03 0.47
N LEU A 117 -6.56 6.06 0.40
CA LEU A 117 -6.60 4.93 1.33
C LEU A 117 -5.56 3.86 0.93
N PRO A 118 -4.52 3.60 1.74
CA PRO A 118 -3.70 2.43 1.56
C PRO A 118 -4.38 1.20 2.15
N VAL A 119 -4.47 0.13 1.35
CA VAL A 119 -5.04 -1.16 1.77
C VAL A 119 -3.99 -2.25 1.54
N CYS A 120 -3.73 -3.06 2.56
CA CYS A 120 -2.78 -4.17 2.47
C CYS A 120 -3.50 -5.49 2.70
N VAL A 121 -3.08 -6.53 1.98
CA VAL A 121 -3.65 -7.88 2.14
C VAL A 121 -3.42 -8.46 3.54
N GLY A 122 -2.36 -8.04 4.23
CA GLY A 122 -2.01 -8.56 5.55
C GLY A 122 -0.84 -7.81 6.21
N PRO A 123 -0.45 -8.22 7.42
CA PRO A 123 0.50 -7.51 8.26
C PRO A 123 1.89 -7.37 7.63
N VAL A 124 2.43 -8.44 7.04
CA VAL A 124 3.75 -8.42 6.39
C VAL A 124 3.80 -7.39 5.26
N THR A 125 2.74 -7.29 4.45
CA THR A 125 2.66 -6.32 3.35
C THR A 125 2.60 -4.87 3.84
N ALA A 126 2.02 -4.66 5.02
CA ALA A 126 1.83 -3.33 5.58
C ALA A 126 3.07 -2.78 6.30
N LEU A 127 4.01 -3.62 6.74
CA LEU A 127 5.19 -3.19 7.49
C LEU A 127 5.94 -2.02 6.83
N PRO A 128 6.27 -2.03 5.52
CA PRO A 128 7.03 -0.91 4.94
C PRO A 128 6.23 0.40 4.87
N LEU A 129 4.90 0.35 4.85
CA LEU A 129 4.06 1.55 5.01
C LEU A 129 4.12 2.07 6.44
N GLN A 130 4.01 1.18 7.42
CA GLN A 130 4.06 1.55 8.84
C GLN A 130 5.42 2.15 9.23
N GLU A 131 6.52 1.61 8.70
CA GLU A 131 7.86 2.19 8.83
C GLU A 131 7.98 3.58 8.20
N ALA A 132 7.22 3.85 7.13
CA ALA A 132 7.07 5.18 6.55
C ALA A 132 6.07 6.08 7.33
N GLY A 133 5.52 5.58 8.43
CA GLY A 133 4.51 6.24 9.26
C GLY A 133 3.14 6.36 8.59
N VAL A 134 2.78 5.40 7.73
CA VAL A 134 1.47 5.27 7.10
C VAL A 134 0.81 4.02 7.67
N GLU A 135 -0.39 4.17 8.24
CA GLU A 135 -1.14 3.03 8.78
C GLU A 135 -2.16 2.55 7.74
N PRO A 136 -1.97 1.37 7.12
CA PRO A 136 -2.90 0.86 6.11
C PRO A 136 -4.05 0.09 6.72
N VAL A 137 -5.18 0.12 6.02
CA VAL A 137 -6.30 -0.76 6.30
C VAL A 137 -5.96 -2.19 5.89
N ARG A 138 -6.36 -3.15 6.71
CA ARG A 138 -6.11 -4.58 6.51
C ARG A 138 -7.38 -5.37 6.86
N PRO A 139 -7.68 -6.47 6.16
CA PRO A 139 -8.73 -7.38 6.57
C PRO A 139 -8.29 -8.23 7.78
N GLU A 140 -9.24 -8.78 8.53
CA GLU A 140 -8.94 -9.76 9.59
C GLU A 140 -8.38 -11.07 9.03
N ARG A 141 -8.89 -11.49 7.85
CA ARG A 141 -8.39 -12.65 7.11
C ARG A 141 -7.49 -12.16 5.98
N PHE A 142 -6.22 -12.55 5.99
CA PHE A 142 -5.19 -12.02 5.08
C PHE A 142 -5.27 -12.60 3.66
N ARG A 143 -6.39 -12.34 2.98
CA ARG A 143 -6.73 -12.87 1.66
C ARG A 143 -7.27 -11.75 0.77
N LEU A 144 -7.16 -11.94 -0.55
CA LEU A 144 -7.62 -10.94 -1.53
C LEU A 144 -9.12 -10.63 -1.43
N GLY A 145 -9.97 -11.65 -1.25
CA GLY A 145 -11.43 -11.45 -1.13
C GLY A 145 -11.81 -10.53 0.04
N PRO A 146 -11.43 -10.86 1.29
CA PRO A 146 -11.59 -9.98 2.44
C PRO A 146 -10.95 -8.59 2.27
N MET A 147 -9.78 -8.49 1.63
CA MET A 147 -9.15 -7.19 1.34
C MET A 147 -10.06 -6.31 0.45
N VAL A 148 -10.66 -6.91 -0.59
CA VAL A 148 -11.62 -6.21 -1.47
C VAL A 148 -12.89 -5.83 -0.72
N GLN A 149 -13.42 -6.70 0.14
CA GLN A 149 -14.58 -6.37 1.00
C GLN A 149 -14.29 -5.16 1.86
N ARG A 150 -13.12 -5.12 2.51
CA ARG A 150 -12.73 -3.98 3.33
C ARG A 150 -12.60 -2.68 2.53
N LEU A 151 -12.08 -2.75 1.30
CA LEU A 151 -12.03 -1.60 0.39
C LEU A 151 -13.43 -1.07 0.05
N CYS A 152 -14.39 -1.97 -0.20
CA CYS A 152 -15.80 -1.61 -0.47
C CYS A 152 -16.51 -1.00 0.74
N GLU A 153 -16.14 -1.40 1.96
CA GLU A 153 -16.69 -0.85 3.21
C GLU A 153 -16.13 0.54 3.53
N GLU A 154 -14.82 0.76 3.32
CA GLU A 154 -14.13 2.00 3.69
C GLU A 154 -14.39 3.14 2.71
N LEU A 155 -14.27 2.88 1.40
CA LEU A 155 -14.27 3.95 0.40
C LEU A 155 -15.54 4.82 0.39
N PRO A 156 -16.77 4.29 0.55
CA PRO A 156 -17.97 5.11 0.58
C PRO A 156 -17.96 6.18 1.68
N GLY A 157 -17.40 5.87 2.86
CA GLY A 157 -17.31 6.81 3.98
C GLY A 157 -16.31 7.95 3.77
N ARG A 158 -15.36 7.78 2.84
CA ARG A 158 -14.29 8.74 2.56
C ARG A 158 -14.63 9.74 1.44
N ALA A 159 -15.80 9.58 0.81
CA ALA A 159 -16.30 10.45 -0.24
C ALA A 159 -17.56 11.21 0.26
N PRO A 160 -17.37 12.34 0.98
CA PRO A 160 -18.49 13.10 1.54
C PRO A 160 -19.43 13.57 0.42
N LEU A 161 -20.73 13.48 0.67
CA LEU A 161 -21.76 13.98 -0.23
C LEU A 161 -21.94 15.48 -0.01
N LEU A 162 -21.75 16.26 -1.08
CA LEU A 162 -21.94 17.71 -1.10
C LEU A 162 -23.23 18.06 -1.83
N THR A 163 -23.89 19.13 -1.40
CA THR A 163 -25.01 19.73 -2.13
C THR A 163 -24.51 21.01 -2.80
N VAL A 164 -24.44 21.02 -4.13
CA VAL A 164 -23.93 22.16 -4.92
C VAL A 164 -24.97 22.55 -5.95
N ALA A 165 -25.49 23.79 -5.85
CA ALA A 165 -26.51 24.31 -6.78
C ALA A 165 -27.73 23.37 -6.97
N GLY A 166 -28.17 22.68 -5.91
CA GLY A 166 -29.27 21.72 -5.97
C GLY A 166 -28.90 20.29 -6.37
N HIS A 167 -27.64 20.04 -6.74
CA HIS A 167 -27.15 18.72 -7.16
C HIS A 167 -26.39 18.00 -6.05
N ARG A 168 -26.48 16.67 -6.05
CA ARG A 168 -25.70 15.77 -5.20
C ARG A 168 -24.33 15.52 -5.83
N VAL A 169 -23.27 15.94 -5.16
CA VAL A 169 -21.91 15.92 -5.71
C VAL A 169 -20.98 15.10 -4.81
N ARG A 170 -20.25 14.14 -5.40
CA ARG A 170 -19.14 13.44 -4.74
C ARG A 170 -17.88 13.51 -5.57
N LEU A 171 -16.78 13.94 -4.97
CA LEU A 171 -15.47 13.90 -5.63
C LEU A 171 -14.89 12.48 -5.52
N ARG A 172 -14.41 11.93 -6.64
CA ARG A 172 -13.86 10.58 -6.75
C ARG A 172 -12.58 10.63 -7.57
N GLY A 173 -11.42 10.27 -7.04
CA GLY A 173 -10.16 10.19 -7.80
C GLY A 173 -9.97 11.30 -8.86
N HIS A 174 -10.25 10.97 -10.13
CA HIS A 174 -10.13 11.86 -11.28
C HIS A 174 -11.47 12.36 -11.89
N ALA A 175 -12.57 12.20 -11.17
CA ALA A 175 -13.92 12.48 -11.63
C ALA A 175 -14.83 12.98 -10.51
N VAL A 176 -16.03 13.39 -10.89
CA VAL A 176 -17.07 13.85 -9.99
C VAL A 176 -18.34 13.09 -10.29
N LEU A 177 -18.98 12.51 -9.28
CA LEU A 177 -20.33 12.00 -9.40
C LEU A 177 -21.29 13.18 -9.20
N VAL A 178 -22.12 13.47 -10.19
CA VAL A 178 -23.19 14.47 -10.13
C VAL A 178 -24.51 13.74 -10.30
N ASP A 179 -25.33 13.72 -9.25
CA ASP A 179 -26.57 12.94 -9.19
C ASP A 179 -26.37 11.47 -9.59
N ASP A 180 -25.30 10.88 -9.07
CA ASP A 180 -24.83 9.50 -9.33
C ASP A 180 -24.30 9.25 -10.76
N GLU A 181 -24.23 10.28 -11.62
CA GLU A 181 -23.60 10.18 -12.95
C GLU A 181 -22.12 10.60 -12.89
N LEU A 182 -21.24 9.73 -13.41
CA LEU A 182 -19.79 10.00 -13.43
C LEU A 182 -19.43 11.03 -14.51
N ARG A 183 -18.90 12.16 -14.08
CA ARG A 183 -18.36 13.22 -14.94
C ARG A 183 -16.83 13.23 -14.82
N PRO A 184 -16.08 12.86 -15.87
CA PRO A 184 -14.64 13.04 -15.90
C PRO A 184 -14.29 14.52 -15.80
N VAL A 185 -13.26 14.86 -15.03
CA VAL A 185 -12.84 16.25 -14.84
C VAL A 185 -11.33 16.34 -15.01
N PRO A 186 -10.81 17.31 -15.79
CA PRO A 186 -9.37 17.46 -15.97
C PRO A 186 -8.62 17.75 -14.65
N PRO A 187 -7.29 17.52 -14.58
CA PRO A 187 -6.53 17.63 -13.33
C PRO A 187 -6.63 18.99 -12.62
N ALA A 188 -6.53 20.10 -13.35
CA ALA A 188 -6.57 21.44 -12.76
C ALA A 188 -7.93 21.75 -12.11
N PRO A 189 -9.08 21.61 -12.81
CA PRO A 189 -10.39 21.76 -12.17
C PRO A 189 -10.62 20.76 -11.02
N MET A 190 -10.13 19.51 -11.10
CA MET A 190 -10.23 18.56 -9.98
C MET A 190 -9.49 19.05 -8.73
N ALA A 191 -8.29 19.61 -8.90
CA ALA A 191 -7.54 20.18 -7.79
C ALA A 191 -8.32 21.32 -7.10
N LEU A 192 -8.92 22.21 -7.89
CA LEU A 192 -9.75 23.29 -7.36
C LEU A 192 -10.98 22.76 -6.60
N LEU A 193 -11.69 21.79 -7.18
CA LEU A 193 -12.85 21.18 -6.54
C LEU A 193 -12.48 20.54 -5.20
N ARG A 194 -11.34 19.85 -5.11
CA ARG A 194 -10.85 19.27 -3.85
C ARG A 194 -10.55 20.35 -2.81
N THR A 195 -9.88 21.43 -3.21
CA THR A 195 -9.59 22.55 -2.30
C THR A 195 -10.88 23.17 -1.75
N LEU A 196 -11.88 23.40 -2.60
CA LEU A 196 -13.18 23.93 -2.19
C LEU A 196 -13.96 22.95 -1.30
N ALA A 197 -13.92 21.65 -1.60
CA ALA A 197 -14.63 20.62 -0.86
C ALA A 197 -14.08 20.37 0.56
N ARG A 198 -12.82 20.75 0.85
CA ARG A 198 -12.23 20.62 2.19
C ARG A 198 -12.95 21.45 3.25
N SER A 199 -13.60 22.55 2.87
CA SER A 199 -14.34 23.41 3.79
C SER A 199 -15.58 23.98 3.09
N PRO A 200 -16.64 23.16 2.93
CA PRO A 200 -17.84 23.56 2.21
C PRO A 200 -18.46 24.86 2.77
N GLY A 201 -18.84 25.77 1.88
CA GLY A 201 -19.45 27.06 2.26
C GLY A 201 -18.44 28.16 2.61
N ARG A 202 -17.14 27.88 2.63
CA ARG A 202 -16.10 28.88 2.87
C ARG A 202 -15.59 29.51 1.56
N VAL A 203 -15.32 30.82 1.59
CA VAL A 203 -14.58 31.51 0.52
C VAL A 203 -13.09 31.16 0.63
N VAL A 204 -12.51 30.68 -0.46
CA VAL A 204 -11.09 30.33 -0.56
C VAL A 204 -10.36 31.42 -1.35
N GLY A 205 -9.20 31.86 -0.86
CA GLY A 205 -8.40 32.91 -1.50
C GLY A 205 -7.80 32.45 -2.83
N ARG A 206 -7.57 33.40 -3.75
CA ARG A 206 -6.98 33.11 -5.06
C ARG A 206 -5.61 32.42 -4.95
N ASP A 207 -4.76 32.88 -4.04
CA ASP A 207 -3.40 32.34 -3.87
C ASP A 207 -3.42 30.88 -3.40
N GLU A 208 -4.39 30.52 -2.55
CA GLU A 208 -4.59 29.13 -2.10
C GLU A 208 -5.07 28.24 -3.26
N LEU A 209 -5.98 28.74 -4.09
CA LEU A 209 -6.44 28.02 -5.29
C LEU A 209 -5.32 27.84 -6.31
N LEU A 210 -4.51 28.88 -6.56
CA LEU A 210 -3.38 28.81 -7.47
C LEU A 210 -2.29 27.86 -6.95
N GLY A 211 -2.03 27.87 -5.64
CA GLY A 211 -1.07 26.98 -5.01
C GLY A 211 -1.46 25.49 -5.04
N ALA A 212 -2.74 25.19 -5.30
CA ALA A 212 -3.25 23.82 -5.42
C ALA A 212 -3.16 23.25 -6.85
N LEU A 213 -2.88 24.07 -7.86
CA LEU A 213 -2.82 23.63 -9.25
C LEU A 213 -1.57 22.78 -9.55
N PRO A 214 -1.68 21.77 -10.44
CA PRO A 214 -0.58 20.87 -10.80
C PRO A 214 0.48 21.46 -11.73
#